data_AF-A0A9D5MVU9-F1
#
_entry.id   AF-A0A9D5MVU9-F1
#
_cell.length_a   1.000
_cell.length_b   1.000
_cell.length_c   1.000
_cell.angle_alpha   90.00
_cell.angle_beta   90.00
_cell.angle_gamma   90.00
#
_symmetry.space_group_name_H-M   'P 1'
#
loop_
_entity.id
_entity.type
_entity.pdbx_description
1 polymer ?
#
loop_
_entity_poly.entity_id
_entity_poly.type
_entity_poly.pdbx_seq_one_letter_code
_entity_poly.pdbx_strand_id
1 'polypeptide(L)'
;MFVKQNVCSKKLLTNKYMFDIMPVKKQMFVSYVRTRWCITDFSIMIRKRKMERCKVMYRVMYQRNIGNGKELLRRRRAFLFGFVLFVVLSFFSIVFITKTVTAEREMDRAKKITSVQIKKGDTLWSIAKSYISDEYNDIDDYIDEIKTSNGLSSDTIHAGNYIIVPYYTDASK
;
A
#
# COMPACT_ATOMS: atom_id res chain seq x y z
N MET A 1 34.23 -62.79 -87.18
CA MET A 1 34.36 -64.24 -86.90
C MET A 1 33.27 -64.61 -85.91
N PHE A 2 32.23 -65.29 -86.40
CA PHE A 2 31.05 -65.76 -85.65
C PHE A 2 31.40 -66.98 -84.79
N VAL A 3 30.99 -67.03 -83.52
CA VAL A 3 30.56 -68.29 -82.85
C VAL A 3 29.49 -67.93 -81.79
N LYS A 4 28.21 -67.95 -82.14
CA LYS A 4 27.23 -69.06 -82.06
C LYS A 4 26.52 -69.12 -80.70
N GLN A 5 25.27 -68.66 -80.74
CA GLN A 5 24.21 -68.83 -79.75
C GLN A 5 24.09 -70.29 -79.29
N ASN A 6 23.83 -70.50 -77.99
CA ASN A 6 23.12 -71.69 -77.51
C ASN A 6 21.94 -71.24 -76.64
N VAL A 7 20.85 -70.94 -77.35
CA VAL A 7 19.48 -70.91 -76.82
C VAL A 7 18.99 -72.35 -76.81
N CYS A 8 18.99 -73.01 -75.64
CA CYS A 8 18.20 -74.20 -75.33
C CYS A 8 18.40 -74.43 -73.82
N SER A 9 17.42 -74.36 -72.92
CA SER A 9 16.08 -74.88 -73.01
C SER A 9 15.24 -74.22 -71.90
N LYS A 10 14.21 -73.48 -72.27
CA LYS A 10 13.06 -73.26 -71.39
C LYS A 10 12.36 -74.61 -71.24
N LYS A 11 12.67 -75.36 -70.18
CA LYS A 11 11.81 -76.43 -69.66
C LYS A 11 11.58 -76.19 -68.18
N LEU A 12 10.40 -75.63 -67.89
CA LEU A 12 9.56 -75.89 -66.73
C LEU A 12 10.27 -76.55 -65.53
N LEU A 13 10.93 -75.75 -64.69
CA LEU A 13 10.99 -76.00 -63.25
C LEU A 13 9.75 -75.37 -62.61
N THR A 14 8.58 -75.81 -63.06
CA THR A 14 7.36 -75.64 -62.28
C THR A 14 7.35 -76.70 -61.19
N ASN A 15 7.03 -76.24 -59.98
CA ASN A 15 6.19 -76.99 -59.03
C ASN A 15 6.91 -77.97 -58.07
N LYS A 16 7.47 -77.42 -56.97
CA LYS A 16 7.13 -77.78 -55.57
C LYS A 16 7.85 -76.83 -54.59
N TYR A 17 9.17 -76.72 -54.71
CA TYR A 17 10.04 -75.98 -53.76
C TYR A 17 9.91 -74.44 -53.82
N MET A 18 9.56 -73.89 -54.98
CA MET A 18 9.36 -72.44 -55.15
C MET A 18 8.07 -71.95 -54.46
N PHE A 19 7.05 -72.82 -54.35
CA PHE A 19 5.81 -72.51 -53.65
C PHE A 19 5.96 -72.55 -52.12
N ASP A 20 6.90 -73.32 -51.57
CA ASP A 20 7.19 -73.35 -50.12
C ASP A 20 8.06 -72.18 -49.65
N ILE A 21 8.89 -71.60 -50.53
CA ILE A 21 9.77 -70.46 -50.20
C ILE A 21 8.99 -69.13 -50.18
N MET A 22 7.97 -68.97 -51.02
CA MET A 22 7.12 -67.76 -51.06
C MET A 22 6.37 -67.46 -49.74
N PRO A 23 5.70 -68.42 -49.08
CA PRO A 23 5.00 -68.17 -47.81
C PRO A 23 6.00 -67.91 -46.67
N VAL A 24 7.15 -68.59 -46.64
CA VAL A 24 8.20 -68.36 -45.62
C VAL A 24 8.82 -66.96 -45.77
N LYS A 25 9.13 -66.53 -47.00
CA LYS A 25 9.61 -65.15 -47.25
C LYS A 25 8.55 -64.10 -46.89
N LYS A 26 7.27 -64.38 -47.17
CA LYS A 26 6.15 -63.51 -46.78
C LYS A 26 6.01 -63.43 -45.26
N GLN A 27 6.12 -64.53 -44.53
CA GLN A 27 6.09 -64.55 -43.08
C GLN A 27 7.27 -63.81 -42.45
N MET A 28 8.50 -64.00 -42.98
CA MET A 28 9.66 -63.24 -42.51
C MET A 28 9.54 -61.75 -42.80
N PHE A 29 9.02 -61.36 -43.96
CA PHE A 29 8.76 -59.96 -44.28
C PHE A 29 7.71 -59.34 -43.35
N VAL A 30 6.61 -60.06 -43.06
CA VAL A 30 5.58 -59.62 -42.10
C VAL A 30 6.15 -59.50 -40.69
N SER A 31 6.99 -60.44 -40.25
CA SER A 31 7.66 -60.39 -38.95
C SER A 31 8.66 -59.22 -38.86
N TYR A 32 9.43 -58.97 -39.93
CA TYR A 32 10.36 -57.83 -40.01
C TYR A 32 9.63 -56.49 -39.99
N VAL A 33 8.55 -56.35 -40.76
CA VAL A 33 7.73 -55.12 -40.77
C VAL A 33 7.09 -54.91 -39.39
N ARG A 34 6.58 -55.97 -38.73
CA ARG A 34 5.97 -55.89 -37.40
C ARG A 34 6.97 -55.52 -36.31
N THR A 35 8.17 -56.11 -36.32
CA THR A 35 9.24 -55.76 -35.38
C THR A 35 9.74 -54.34 -35.61
N ARG A 36 9.88 -53.91 -36.86
CA ARG A 36 10.26 -52.52 -37.20
C ARG A 36 9.21 -51.50 -36.74
N TRP A 37 7.91 -51.78 -36.92
CA TRP A 37 6.82 -50.97 -36.39
C TRP A 37 6.84 -50.90 -34.85
N CYS A 38 7.07 -52.04 -34.18
CA CYS A 38 7.16 -52.11 -32.73
C CYS A 38 8.34 -51.28 -32.17
N ILE A 39 9.50 -51.29 -32.85
CA ILE A 39 10.67 -50.48 -32.46
C ILE A 39 10.40 -48.99 -32.64
N THR A 40 9.72 -48.59 -33.72
CA THR A 40 9.33 -47.19 -33.92
C THR A 40 8.32 -46.74 -32.86
N ASP A 41 7.32 -47.56 -32.54
CA ASP A 41 6.34 -47.25 -31.50
C ASP A 41 6.98 -47.17 -30.11
N PHE A 42 7.91 -48.06 -29.77
CA PHE A 42 8.68 -47.99 -28.52
C PHE A 42 9.52 -46.71 -28.44
N SER A 43 10.17 -46.32 -29.55
CA SER A 43 10.95 -45.08 -29.64
C SER A 43 10.06 -43.84 -29.50
N ILE A 44 8.88 -43.84 -30.11
CA ILE A 44 7.87 -42.78 -29.98
C ILE A 44 7.37 -42.70 -28.53
N MET A 45 7.14 -43.84 -27.89
CA MET A 45 6.68 -43.92 -26.50
C MET A 45 7.72 -43.36 -25.52
N ILE A 46 9.01 -43.66 -25.74
CA ILE A 46 10.12 -43.07 -24.97
C ILE A 46 10.17 -41.55 -25.16
N ARG A 47 10.07 -41.07 -26.41
CA ARG A 47 10.03 -39.63 -26.71
C ARG A 47 8.85 -38.94 -26.04
N LYS A 48 7.66 -39.55 -26.08
CA LYS A 48 6.43 -39.04 -25.44
C LYS A 48 6.59 -38.97 -23.92
N ARG A 49 7.16 -40.01 -23.29
CA ARG A 49 7.45 -40.03 -21.84
C ARG A 49 8.45 -38.95 -21.44
N LYS A 50 9.49 -38.71 -22.24
CA LYS A 50 10.46 -37.63 -22.02
C LYS A 50 9.81 -36.24 -22.14
N MET A 51 8.95 -36.05 -23.14
CA MET A 51 8.22 -34.80 -23.36
C MET A 51 7.21 -34.51 -22.23
N GLU A 52 6.50 -35.52 -21.74
CA GLU A 52 5.61 -35.35 -20.58
C GLU A 52 6.39 -35.00 -19.30
N ARG A 53 7.57 -35.62 -19.08
CA ARG A 53 8.46 -35.21 -17.98
C ARG A 53 8.93 -33.76 -18.13
N CYS A 54 9.30 -33.33 -19.33
CA CYS A 54 9.66 -31.94 -19.61
C CYS A 54 8.49 -30.98 -19.37
N LYS A 55 7.25 -31.35 -19.76
CA LYS A 55 6.04 -30.53 -19.51
C LYS A 55 5.74 -30.39 -18.02
N VAL A 56 5.83 -31.46 -17.25
CA VAL A 56 5.65 -31.42 -15.79
C VAL A 56 6.70 -30.53 -15.15
N MET A 57 7.98 -30.69 -15.54
CA MET A 57 9.07 -29.87 -15.02
C MET A 57 8.91 -28.39 -15.38
N TYR A 58 8.55 -28.08 -16.63
CA TYR A 58 8.26 -26.72 -17.07
C TYR A 58 7.08 -26.12 -16.29
N ARG A 59 6.01 -26.88 -16.06
CA ARG A 59 4.87 -26.46 -15.24
C ARG A 59 5.31 -26.13 -13.81
N VAL A 60 6.14 -26.97 -13.20
CA VAL A 60 6.66 -26.74 -11.83
C VAL A 60 7.55 -25.49 -11.78
N MET A 61 8.45 -25.30 -12.74
CA MET A 61 9.30 -24.09 -12.80
C MET A 61 8.49 -22.82 -13.03
N TYR A 62 7.52 -22.86 -13.94
CA TYR A 62 6.63 -21.73 -14.23
C TYR A 62 5.81 -21.33 -13.00
N GLN A 63 5.22 -22.31 -12.30
CA GLN A 63 4.49 -22.10 -11.05
C GLN A 63 5.40 -21.53 -9.94
N ARG A 64 6.63 -22.05 -9.81
CA ARG A 64 7.62 -21.58 -8.83
C ARG A 64 8.05 -20.13 -9.10
N ASN A 65 8.25 -19.76 -10.36
CA ASN A 65 8.61 -18.40 -10.74
C ASN A 65 7.47 -17.40 -10.47
N ILE A 66 6.21 -17.78 -10.73
CA ILE A 66 5.03 -16.96 -10.42
C ILE A 66 4.86 -16.78 -8.90
N GLY A 67 5.12 -17.81 -8.11
CA GLY A 67 5.06 -17.74 -6.64
C GLY A 67 6.02 -16.70 -6.08
N ASN A 68 7.30 -16.77 -6.47
CA ASN A 68 8.34 -15.83 -6.02
C ASN A 68 8.02 -14.37 -6.37
N GLY A 69 7.44 -14.12 -7.56
CA GLY A 69 7.01 -12.77 -7.95
C GLY A 69 5.87 -12.22 -7.08
N LYS A 70 4.91 -13.09 -6.69
CA LYS A 70 3.79 -12.70 -5.82
C LYS A 70 4.26 -12.36 -4.40
N GLU A 71 5.26 -13.06 -3.88
CA GLU A 71 5.83 -12.77 -2.56
C GLU A 71 6.58 -11.44 -2.52
N LEU A 72 7.36 -11.12 -3.55
CA LEU A 72 8.04 -9.84 -3.66
C LEU A 72 7.06 -8.66 -3.70
N LEU A 73 5.97 -8.80 -4.48
CA LEU A 73 4.90 -7.80 -4.55
C LEU A 73 4.09 -7.71 -3.25
N ARG A 74 3.93 -8.81 -2.50
CA ARG A 74 3.28 -8.81 -1.18
C ARG A 74 4.14 -8.09 -0.15
N ARG A 75 5.46 -8.33 -0.13
CA ARG A 75 6.41 -7.62 0.73
C ARG A 75 6.44 -6.13 0.41
N ARG A 76 6.57 -5.76 -0.87
CA ARG A 76 6.51 -4.34 -1.30
C ARG A 76 5.21 -3.67 -0.87
N ARG A 77 4.06 -4.32 -1.07
CA ARG A 77 2.77 -3.79 -0.59
C ARG A 77 2.73 -3.65 0.93
N ALA A 78 3.20 -4.64 1.69
CA ALA A 78 3.26 -4.57 3.15
C ALA A 78 4.15 -3.41 3.63
N PHE A 79 5.33 -3.22 3.01
CA PHE A 79 6.19 -2.07 3.30
C PHE A 79 5.52 -0.73 2.95
N LEU A 80 4.83 -0.64 1.81
CA LEU A 80 4.07 0.56 1.43
C LEU A 80 2.95 0.85 2.43
N PHE A 81 2.17 -0.15 2.83
CA PHE A 81 1.14 0.02 3.86
C PHE A 81 1.72 0.46 5.21
N GLY A 82 2.84 -0.13 5.63
CA GLY A 82 3.54 0.27 6.85
C GLY A 82 4.06 1.71 6.79
N PHE A 83 4.63 2.10 5.65
CA PHE A 83 5.11 3.46 5.43
C PHE A 83 3.97 4.49 5.43
N VAL A 84 2.87 4.20 4.72
CA VAL A 84 1.67 5.06 4.71
C VAL A 84 1.11 5.20 6.13
N LEU A 85 1.01 4.11 6.88
CA LEU A 85 0.55 4.14 8.27
C LEU A 85 1.47 4.98 9.17
N PHE A 86 2.79 4.86 9.01
CA PHE A 86 3.77 5.68 9.73
C PHE A 86 3.64 7.18 9.41
N VAL A 87 3.45 7.55 8.15
CA VAL A 87 3.24 8.94 7.72
C VAL A 87 1.95 9.50 8.34
N VAL A 88 0.86 8.73 8.30
CA VAL A 88 -0.43 9.13 8.90
C VAL A 88 -0.28 9.36 10.40
N LEU A 89 0.34 8.42 11.13
CA LEU A 89 0.59 8.57 12.56
C LEU A 89 1.47 9.79 12.88
N SER A 90 2.52 10.03 12.07
CA SER A 90 3.39 11.19 12.24
C SER A 90 2.62 12.51 12.06
N PHE A 91 1.73 12.58 11.07
CA PHE A 91 0.85 13.75 10.87
C PHE A 91 -0.10 13.97 12.06
N PHE A 92 -0.73 12.90 12.58
CA PHE A 92 -1.58 13.00 13.77
C PHE A 92 -0.80 13.45 15.01
N SER A 93 0.43 12.97 15.19
CA SER A 93 1.30 13.41 16.29
C SER A 93 1.66 14.89 16.18
N ILE A 94 1.97 15.39 14.99
CA ILE A 94 2.25 16.82 14.77
C ILE A 94 1.03 17.68 15.12
N VAL A 95 -0.17 17.29 14.66
CA VAL A 95 -1.41 18.00 14.97
C VAL A 95 -1.69 18.01 16.48
N PHE A 96 -1.45 16.89 17.17
CA PHE A 96 -1.61 16.80 18.61
C PHE A 96 -0.61 17.69 19.37
N ILE A 97 0.66 17.67 18.98
CA ILE A 97 1.72 18.52 19.56
C ILE A 97 1.42 20.00 19.29
N THR A 98 0.92 20.37 18.11
CA THR A 98 0.58 21.78 17.86
C THR A 98 -0.52 22.26 18.79
N LYS A 99 -1.50 21.43 19.17
CA LYS A 99 -2.51 21.82 20.17
C LYS A 99 -1.94 21.96 21.57
N THR A 100 -0.96 21.15 21.96
CA THR A 100 -0.31 21.28 23.27
C THR A 100 0.66 22.46 23.32
N VAL A 101 1.36 22.76 22.23
CA VAL A 101 2.35 23.85 22.15
C VAL A 101 1.70 25.23 21.90
N THR A 102 0.55 25.29 21.21
CA THR A 102 -0.25 26.54 21.14
C THR A 102 -0.98 26.84 22.44
N ALA A 103 -1.20 25.86 23.32
CA ALA A 103 -1.67 26.09 24.69
C ALA A 103 -0.57 26.64 25.62
N GLU A 104 0.69 26.69 25.18
CA GLU A 104 1.85 27.16 25.98
C GLU A 104 2.37 28.53 25.52
N ARG A 105 1.57 29.29 24.77
CA ARG A 105 1.79 30.72 24.51
C ARG A 105 0.62 31.62 24.91
N GLU A 106 -0.37 31.07 25.58
CA GLU A 106 -1.19 31.87 26.49
C GLU A 106 -0.42 31.76 27.82
N MET A 107 0.31 32.80 28.21
CA MET A 107 0.65 32.97 29.63
C MET A 107 -0.67 32.74 30.37
N ASP A 108 -0.70 31.76 31.27
CA ASP A 108 -1.90 31.33 32.02
C ASP A 108 -2.35 32.46 32.95
N ARG A 109 -2.79 33.57 32.36
CA ARG A 109 -3.28 34.75 33.02
C ARG A 109 -4.78 34.60 33.10
N ALA A 110 -5.23 34.18 34.27
CA ALA A 110 -6.63 34.04 34.54
C ALA A 110 -7.26 35.44 34.68
N LYS A 111 -8.32 35.70 33.91
CA LYS A 111 -9.17 36.87 34.09
C LYS A 111 -9.88 36.78 35.44
N LYS A 112 -9.61 37.72 36.32
CA LYS A 112 -10.28 37.88 37.62
C LYS A 112 -11.08 39.17 37.65
N ILE A 113 -12.02 39.23 38.58
CA ILE A 113 -12.89 40.38 38.77
C ILE A 113 -12.61 40.94 40.16
N THR A 114 -12.44 42.26 40.24
CA THR A 114 -12.32 42.97 41.51
C THR A 114 -13.33 44.10 41.60
N SER A 115 -13.75 44.46 42.81
CA SER A 115 -14.62 45.62 43.07
C SER A 115 -13.78 46.76 43.64
N VAL A 116 -13.77 47.90 42.97
CA VAL A 116 -13.00 49.09 43.35
C VAL A 116 -13.94 50.17 43.84
N GLN A 117 -13.61 50.80 44.97
CA GLN A 117 -14.38 51.95 45.48
C GLN A 117 -13.97 53.22 44.74
N ILE A 118 -14.95 53.95 44.21
CA ILE A 118 -14.75 55.22 43.49
C ILE A 118 -14.50 56.33 44.51
N LYS A 119 -13.36 57.03 44.40
CA LYS A 119 -13.01 58.17 45.23
C LYS A 119 -13.39 59.49 44.55
N LYS A 120 -13.44 60.56 45.34
CA LYS A 120 -13.75 61.91 44.83
C LYS A 120 -12.63 62.36 43.89
N GLY A 121 -12.98 62.59 42.62
CA GLY A 121 -12.04 62.99 41.57
C GLY A 121 -11.62 61.86 40.64
N ASP A 122 -12.02 60.62 40.92
CA ASP A 122 -11.80 59.51 39.99
C ASP A 122 -12.70 59.65 38.77
N THR A 123 -12.14 59.31 37.61
CA THR A 123 -12.84 59.18 36.33
C THR A 123 -12.78 57.72 35.89
N LEU A 124 -13.69 57.32 35.01
CA LEU A 124 -13.65 55.97 34.45
C LEU A 124 -12.31 55.68 33.78
N TRP A 125 -11.76 56.68 33.10
CA TRP A 125 -10.43 56.66 32.51
C TRP A 125 -9.30 56.42 33.52
N SER A 126 -9.30 57.14 34.66
CA SER A 126 -8.24 56.98 35.66
C SER A 126 -8.27 55.61 36.33
N ILE A 127 -9.47 55.02 36.48
CA ILE A 127 -9.65 53.65 36.98
C ILE A 127 -9.21 52.64 35.92
N ALA A 128 -9.61 52.82 34.66
CA ALA A 128 -9.17 51.96 33.57
C ALA A 128 -7.64 51.94 33.45
N LYS A 129 -7.00 53.10 33.49
CA LYS A 129 -5.54 53.23 33.40
C LYS A 129 -4.78 52.53 34.53
N SER A 130 -5.39 52.37 35.72
CA SER A 130 -4.72 51.72 36.85
C SER A 130 -4.87 50.20 36.85
N TYR A 131 -5.87 49.66 36.15
CA TYR A 131 -6.16 48.22 36.11
C TYR A 131 -5.98 47.58 34.72
N ILE A 132 -5.72 48.37 33.67
CA ILE A 132 -5.44 47.85 32.33
C ILE A 132 -4.19 46.95 32.35
N SER A 133 -4.26 45.87 31.59
CA SER A 133 -3.21 44.86 31.47
C SER A 133 -2.86 44.63 30.00
N ASP A 134 -1.74 43.95 29.74
CA ASP A 134 -1.14 43.82 28.39
C ASP A 134 -2.04 43.10 27.37
N GLU A 135 -3.14 42.50 27.83
CA GLU A 135 -4.12 41.80 26.99
C GLU A 135 -5.02 42.76 26.19
N TYR A 136 -5.04 44.05 26.54
CA TYR A 136 -5.78 45.08 25.82
C TYR A 136 -4.82 45.96 24.99
N ASN A 137 -5.13 46.12 23.70
CA ASN A 137 -4.34 46.98 22.81
C ASN A 137 -4.63 48.47 23.02
N ASP A 138 -5.86 48.78 23.44
CA ASP A 138 -6.33 50.14 23.67
C ASP A 138 -7.06 50.22 25.01
N ILE A 139 -6.95 51.38 25.65
CA ILE A 139 -7.65 51.70 26.89
C ILE A 139 -9.14 51.96 26.66
N ASP A 140 -9.52 52.43 25.47
CA ASP A 140 -10.93 52.64 25.11
C ASP A 140 -11.70 51.31 25.08
N ASP A 141 -11.10 50.26 24.52
CA ASP A 141 -11.67 48.90 24.52
C ASP A 141 -11.92 48.40 25.97
N TYR A 142 -10.97 48.68 26.87
CA TYR A 142 -11.08 48.29 28.27
C TYR A 142 -12.15 49.11 29.03
N ILE A 143 -12.27 50.40 28.72
CA ILE A 143 -13.32 51.27 29.28
C ILE A 143 -14.71 50.80 28.87
N ASP A 144 -14.89 50.36 27.64
CA ASP A 144 -16.15 49.79 27.15
C ASP A 144 -16.50 48.47 27.82
N GLU A 145 -15.50 47.64 28.12
CA GLU A 145 -15.70 46.43 28.92
C GLU A 145 -16.15 46.74 30.35
N ILE A 146 -15.53 47.73 31.01
CA ILE A 146 -15.94 48.17 32.34
C ILE A 146 -17.38 48.70 32.29
N LYS A 147 -17.74 49.50 31.27
CA LYS A 147 -19.12 49.99 31.09
C LYS A 147 -20.11 48.85 30.96
N THR A 148 -19.81 47.89 30.10
CA THR A 148 -20.68 46.73 29.85
C THR A 148 -20.84 45.87 31.11
N SER A 149 -19.76 45.65 31.85
CA SER A 149 -19.76 44.85 33.08
C SER A 149 -20.57 45.47 34.22
N ASN A 150 -20.70 46.81 34.22
CA ASN A 150 -21.41 47.56 35.25
C ASN A 150 -22.76 48.12 34.77
N GLY A 151 -23.17 47.84 33.53
CA GLY A 151 -24.41 48.37 32.94
C GLY A 151 -24.42 49.90 32.81
N LEU A 152 -23.25 50.52 32.65
CA LEU A 152 -23.13 51.97 32.51
C LEU A 152 -23.42 52.38 31.07
N SER A 153 -24.32 53.34 30.90
CA SER A 153 -24.67 53.95 29.59
C SER A 153 -23.82 55.18 29.26
N SER A 154 -23.07 55.70 30.23
CA SER A 154 -22.16 56.85 30.07
C SER A 154 -20.93 56.67 30.96
N ASP A 155 -19.91 57.50 30.77
CA ASP A 155 -18.68 57.49 31.56
C ASP A 155 -18.85 58.15 32.95
N THR A 156 -20.09 58.49 33.33
CA THR A 156 -20.39 59.13 34.61
C THR A 156 -20.35 58.12 35.75
N ILE A 157 -19.45 58.34 36.70
CA ILE A 157 -19.31 57.52 37.90
C ILE A 157 -19.43 58.38 39.16
N HIS A 158 -19.91 57.80 40.26
CA HIS A 158 -20.19 58.53 41.50
C HIS A 158 -19.28 58.08 42.64
N ALA A 159 -18.64 59.04 43.30
CA ALA A 159 -17.80 58.78 44.46
C ALA A 159 -18.61 58.14 45.60
N GLY A 160 -18.01 57.16 46.28
CA GLY A 160 -18.64 56.36 47.31
C GLY A 160 -19.23 55.04 46.81
N ASN A 161 -19.48 54.91 45.50
CA ASN A 161 -19.95 53.66 44.89
C ASN A 161 -18.78 52.70 44.58
N TYR A 162 -19.12 51.46 44.27
CA TYR A 162 -18.18 50.45 43.81
C TYR A 162 -18.38 50.16 42.33
N ILE A 163 -17.28 49.94 41.62
CA ILE A 163 -17.26 49.55 40.23
C ILE A 163 -16.52 48.21 40.07
N ILE A 164 -17.06 47.36 39.21
CA ILE A 164 -16.52 46.05 38.88
C ILE A 164 -15.49 46.21 37.77
N VAL A 165 -14.27 45.74 38.02
CA VAL A 165 -13.14 45.91 37.10
C VAL A 165 -12.49 44.54 36.84
N PRO A 166 -12.44 44.08 35.58
CA PRO A 166 -11.71 42.87 35.20
C PRO A 166 -10.20 43.12 35.21
N TYR A 167 -9.39 42.20 35.74
CA TYR A 167 -7.93 42.29 35.68
C TYR A 167 -7.32 40.90 35.44
N TYR A 168 -6.16 40.86 34.79
CA TYR A 168 -5.44 39.62 34.50
C TYR A 168 -4.35 39.37 35.54
N THR A 169 -4.24 38.15 36.04
CA THR A 169 -3.16 37.72 36.95
C THR A 169 -2.67 36.35 36.56
N ASP A 170 -1.39 36.10 36.75
CA ASP A 170 -0.80 34.77 36.56
C ASP A 170 -1.51 33.77 37.49
N ALA A 171 -1.96 32.64 36.93
CA ALA A 171 -2.74 31.62 37.62
C ALA A 171 -1.91 30.81 38.64
N SER A 172 -0.59 31.03 38.70
CA SER A 172 0.36 30.32 39.55
C SER A 172 0.66 31.05 40.87
N LYS A 173 -0.35 31.37 41.68
CA LYS A 173 -0.15 31.85 43.06
C LYS A 173 -0.63 30.85 44.09
#